data_AF-A0A2G4JHV8-F1
#
_entry.id   AF-A0A2G4JHV8-F1
#
_cell.length_a   1.000
_cell.length_b   1.000
_cell.length_c   1.000
_cell.angle_alpha   90.00
_cell.angle_beta   90.00
_cell.angle_gamma   90.00
#
_symmetry.space_group_name_H-M   'P 1'
#
loop_
_entity.id
_entity.type
_entity.pdbx_description
1 polymer ?
#
loop_
_entity_poly.entity_id
_entity_poly.type
_entity_poly.pdbx_seq_one_letter_code
_entity_poly.pdbx_strand_id
1 'polypeptide(L)'
;MRIAIQLIGGLFLLGLSQAPPPIEQTVPGTRPATALVESFDGLGAGFTGPQGMATLRNPSDNSLAVGPDHLVQTVNSRMAIVTKKGHRFDTTGRVLYGPVNTNNVFRGFGGACEERNNGDAVVRYDQLANRWLIVMPTFSRAEVRPDQPPVWTASDKPYTSPPGRRVQPGAAVPLFQPSAPQAPVAPLAPLAPQAPVALLAPKGPYSMCYAISTTSDPIGAYYRYEFLRPLFPDYPRPAVWPDGYYVPTSTGDEVIEKHACVVEREAMLKGRAAREQCFVINDVNFLNNADLDGRALPRRGAPNVMLAAGGTQLKNDLDDDAILAWRFFTNWSDATKTRLEGPTRLPVARYHYLCGGQLTNCVPQPGTDRRLDAQGDKLMARVVYRRIGNQESIVAVHSVNTAAGGGGVRWYEFRLNDSGHPALHQQGTYAPVAPLAPSFRWMASPAIDKFGNIGIGYSFGGTPHFAGQRFAGRIPGDPLGVLGLRETVLVEGEAAQTTTLRWEDYTQTAVDPSDDCTIWYVGDYLKKDATAYSTRIGAFRFPGCTP
;
A
#
# COMPACT_ATOMS: atom_id res chain seq x y z
N MET A 1 39.54 46.05 -61.87
CA MET A 1 38.54 46.39 -60.84
C MET A 1 37.44 45.32 -60.88
N ARG A 2 37.57 44.26 -60.06
CA ARG A 2 36.59 43.17 -59.93
C ARG A 2 36.18 43.12 -58.46
N ILE A 3 34.90 43.27 -58.18
CA ILE A 3 34.33 43.22 -56.84
C ILE A 3 33.99 41.76 -56.53
N ALA A 4 34.54 41.23 -55.44
CA ALA A 4 34.25 39.89 -54.93
C ALA A 4 33.10 39.95 -53.93
N ILE A 5 32.12 39.05 -54.09
CA ILE A 5 31.04 38.79 -53.14
C ILE A 5 31.44 37.55 -52.33
N GLN A 6 31.62 37.70 -51.02
CA GLN A 6 31.73 36.59 -50.07
C GLN A 6 30.34 36.29 -49.49
N LEU A 7 29.82 35.09 -49.77
CA LEU A 7 28.68 34.50 -49.06
C LEU A 7 29.21 33.67 -47.88
N ILE A 8 28.85 34.07 -46.66
CA ILE A 8 29.07 33.28 -45.44
C ILE A 8 27.85 32.37 -45.27
N GLY A 9 28.06 31.05 -45.37
CA GLY A 9 27.06 30.04 -45.06
C GLY A 9 26.93 29.84 -43.54
N GLY A 10 25.75 30.10 -43.00
CA GLY A 10 25.36 29.71 -41.63
C GLY A 10 24.70 28.34 -41.63
N LEU A 11 25.33 27.37 -40.96
CA LEU A 11 24.76 26.05 -40.70
C LEU A 11 23.75 26.17 -39.53
N PHE A 12 22.46 26.16 -39.82
CA PHE A 12 21.41 25.98 -38.80
C PHE A 12 21.28 24.49 -38.47
N LEU A 13 21.74 24.07 -37.29
CA LEU A 13 21.36 22.79 -36.71
C LEU A 13 19.88 22.85 -36.31
N LEU A 14 19.02 22.30 -37.15
CA LEU A 14 17.64 21.97 -36.81
C LEU A 14 17.64 20.92 -35.70
N GLY A 15 17.24 21.32 -34.49
CA GLY A 15 16.96 20.40 -33.40
C GLY A 15 15.82 19.47 -33.80
N LEU A 16 16.11 18.19 -33.97
CA LEU A 16 15.10 17.15 -34.12
C LEU A 16 14.28 17.09 -32.82
N SER A 17 13.04 17.56 -32.89
CA SER A 17 12.00 17.26 -31.90
C SER A 17 11.80 15.73 -31.89
N GLN A 18 12.42 15.03 -30.94
CA GLN A 18 12.15 13.62 -30.73
C GLN A 18 10.67 13.45 -30.35
N ALA A 19 9.97 12.55 -31.05
CA ALA A 19 8.62 12.15 -30.66
C ALA A 19 8.61 11.71 -29.19
N PRO A 20 7.52 11.97 -28.43
CA PRO A 20 7.43 11.49 -27.06
C PRO A 20 7.65 9.98 -27.03
N PRO A 21 8.35 9.45 -26.01
CA PRO A 21 8.58 8.02 -25.91
C PRO A 21 7.24 7.26 -25.89
N PRO A 22 7.20 6.03 -26.43
CA PRO A 22 6.00 5.22 -26.39
C PRO A 22 5.55 5.00 -24.95
N ILE A 23 4.24 4.92 -24.73
CA ILE A 23 3.69 4.68 -23.39
C ILE A 23 4.18 3.35 -22.81
N GLU A 24 4.36 2.32 -23.64
CA GLU A 24 4.92 1.03 -23.22
C GLU A 24 6.44 1.01 -23.38
N GLN A 25 7.13 0.82 -22.27
CA GLN A 25 8.55 0.50 -22.23
C GLN A 25 8.71 -1.02 -22.29
N THR A 26 9.11 -1.53 -23.46
CA THR A 26 9.32 -2.97 -23.76
C THR A 26 10.80 -3.36 -23.80
N VAL A 27 11.69 -2.44 -23.47
CA VAL A 27 13.13 -2.66 -23.35
C VAL A 27 13.60 -2.31 -21.94
N PRO A 28 14.55 -3.08 -21.36
CA PRO A 28 15.11 -2.74 -20.07
C PRO A 28 15.76 -1.34 -20.09
N GLY A 29 15.77 -0.67 -18.94
CA GLY A 29 16.57 0.54 -18.75
C GLY A 29 18.05 0.30 -19.07
N THR A 30 18.76 1.33 -19.53
CA THR A 30 20.18 1.21 -19.94
C THR A 30 21.15 1.48 -18.81
N ARG A 31 20.71 2.09 -17.70
CA ARG A 31 21.55 2.39 -16.54
C ARG A 31 21.77 1.13 -15.68
N PRO A 32 22.84 1.11 -14.85
CA PRO A 32 23.00 0.07 -13.85
C PRO A 32 21.75 -0.09 -12.98
N ALA A 33 21.49 -1.32 -12.57
CA ALA A 33 20.39 -1.65 -11.66
C ALA A 33 20.61 -1.01 -10.28
N THR A 34 19.52 -0.80 -9.55
CA THR A 34 19.56 -0.29 -8.16
C THR A 34 20.30 -1.29 -7.27
N ALA A 35 21.12 -0.81 -6.33
CA ALA A 35 21.85 -1.71 -5.45
C ALA A 35 20.91 -2.34 -4.41
N LEU A 36 20.81 -3.67 -4.39
CA LEU A 36 20.16 -4.43 -3.32
C LEU A 36 21.14 -4.55 -2.14
N VAL A 37 20.88 -3.81 -1.06
CA VAL A 37 21.81 -3.68 0.07
C VAL A 37 21.44 -4.53 1.28
N GLU A 38 20.19 -4.98 1.37
CA GLU A 38 19.70 -5.93 2.38
C GLU A 38 18.67 -6.85 1.73
N SER A 39 18.65 -8.13 2.11
CA SER A 39 17.64 -9.10 1.63
C SER A 39 17.50 -10.26 2.61
N PHE A 40 16.30 -10.49 3.12
CA PHE A 40 16.00 -11.59 4.05
C PHE A 40 14.51 -11.99 3.95
N ASP A 41 14.19 -13.16 4.51
CA ASP A 41 12.81 -13.67 4.51
C ASP A 41 11.93 -12.83 5.44
N GLY A 42 10.75 -12.46 4.94
CA GLY A 42 9.70 -11.85 5.73
C GLY A 42 8.78 -12.89 6.37
N LEU A 43 7.69 -12.40 6.94
CA LEU A 43 6.60 -13.20 7.51
C LEU A 43 5.91 -14.03 6.41
N GLY A 44 6.18 -15.34 6.37
CA GLY A 44 5.69 -16.26 5.34
C GLY A 44 6.07 -17.71 5.66
N ALA A 45 6.07 -18.61 4.67
CA ALA A 45 6.36 -20.02 4.90
C ALA A 45 7.75 -20.25 5.51
N GLY A 46 7.77 -20.98 6.63
CA GLY A 46 8.98 -21.25 7.42
C GLY A 46 9.38 -20.13 8.37
N PHE A 47 8.65 -19.01 8.44
CA PHE A 47 8.95 -17.94 9.37
C PHE A 47 8.81 -18.41 10.82
N THR A 48 9.89 -18.24 11.60
CA THR A 48 9.95 -18.60 13.01
C THR A 48 10.52 -17.42 13.79
N GLY A 49 9.88 -17.06 14.88
CA GLY A 49 10.34 -16.02 15.80
C GLY A 49 10.15 -16.41 17.26
N PRO A 50 10.35 -15.48 18.20
CA PRO A 50 10.24 -15.76 19.63
C PRO A 50 8.86 -16.31 20.07
N GLN A 51 7.81 -16.06 19.28
CA GLN A 51 6.44 -16.54 19.52
C GLN A 51 6.09 -17.82 18.72
N GLY A 52 7.09 -18.50 18.17
CA GLY A 52 6.94 -19.78 17.47
C GLY A 52 6.91 -19.65 15.95
N MET A 53 6.25 -20.60 15.30
CA MET A 53 6.20 -20.70 13.84
C MET A 53 4.94 -20.03 13.27
N ALA A 54 5.06 -19.39 12.11
CA ALA A 54 3.96 -18.69 11.48
C ALA A 54 2.87 -19.66 11.01
N THR A 55 1.63 -19.34 11.34
CA THR A 55 0.44 -19.94 10.70
C THR A 55 -0.12 -18.94 9.72
N LEU A 56 -0.12 -19.34 8.45
CA LEU A 56 -0.45 -18.48 7.32
C LEU A 56 -1.93 -18.57 6.95
N ARG A 57 -2.42 -17.51 6.31
CA ARG A 57 -3.75 -17.42 5.70
C ARG A 57 -3.60 -16.71 4.36
N ASN A 58 -4.36 -17.16 3.37
CA ASN A 58 -4.47 -16.51 2.07
C ASN A 58 -5.68 -15.55 2.02
N PRO A 59 -5.59 -14.44 1.27
CA PRO A 59 -4.36 -13.89 0.66
C PRO A 59 -3.35 -13.39 1.72
N SER A 60 -2.09 -13.21 1.33
CA SER A 60 -0.99 -12.80 2.22
C SER A 60 -1.07 -11.34 2.68
N ASP A 61 -1.52 -10.44 1.81
CA ASP A 61 -1.80 -9.03 2.11
C ASP A 61 -0.67 -8.33 2.87
N ASN A 62 0.40 -8.02 2.13
CA ASN A 62 1.66 -7.53 2.68
C ASN A 62 1.63 -6.03 2.98
N SER A 63 1.92 -5.64 4.22
CA SER A 63 2.23 -4.27 4.60
C SER A 63 3.54 -4.18 5.38
N LEU A 64 4.38 -3.24 5.00
CA LEU A 64 5.68 -2.95 5.62
C LEU A 64 5.76 -1.49 6.06
N ALA A 65 6.28 -1.27 7.27
CA ALA A 65 6.67 0.03 7.76
C ALA A 65 8.14 0.00 8.23
N VAL A 66 8.85 1.08 7.96
CA VAL A 66 10.29 1.22 8.23
C VAL A 66 10.48 2.37 9.22
N GLY A 67 11.03 2.06 10.39
CA GLY A 67 11.48 3.05 11.36
C GLY A 67 13.01 3.16 11.36
N PRO A 68 13.59 3.98 12.26
CA PRO A 68 15.04 4.17 12.33
C PRO A 68 15.83 2.90 12.69
N ASP A 69 15.24 2.04 13.52
CA ASP A 69 15.90 0.85 14.08
C ASP A 69 15.08 -0.44 13.92
N HIS A 70 13.85 -0.36 13.39
CA HIS A 70 12.98 -1.53 13.28
C HIS A 70 12.30 -1.56 11.92
N LEU A 71 11.93 -2.77 11.50
CA LEU A 71 10.98 -3.01 10.43
C LEU A 71 9.78 -3.72 11.06
N VAL A 72 8.57 -3.29 10.70
CA VAL A 72 7.33 -3.95 11.12
C VAL A 72 6.62 -4.40 9.86
N GLN A 73 6.34 -5.71 9.78
CA GLN A 73 5.56 -6.30 8.71
C GLN A 73 4.25 -6.83 9.29
N THR A 74 3.14 -6.51 8.62
CA THR A 74 1.86 -7.20 8.78
C THR A 74 1.56 -7.99 7.51
N VAL A 75 1.01 -9.18 7.68
CA VAL A 75 0.61 -10.10 6.60
C VAL A 75 -0.77 -10.60 6.97
N ASN A 76 -1.78 -10.02 6.33
CA ASN A 76 -3.20 -10.25 6.60
C ASN A 76 -3.55 -10.06 8.10
N SER A 77 -3.51 -11.15 8.87
CA SER A 77 -3.90 -11.19 10.29
C SER A 77 -2.73 -11.44 11.25
N ARG A 78 -1.49 -11.38 10.74
CA ARG A 78 -0.26 -11.61 11.49
C ARG A 78 0.66 -10.39 11.46
N MET A 79 1.46 -10.22 12.50
CA MET A 79 2.51 -9.20 12.56
C MET A 79 3.84 -9.75 13.08
N ALA A 80 4.94 -9.15 12.63
CA ALA A 80 6.29 -9.37 13.12
C ALA A 80 7.08 -8.06 13.17
N ILE A 81 8.02 -7.98 14.11
CA ILE A 81 8.96 -6.86 14.28
C ILE A 81 10.36 -7.44 14.18
N VAL A 82 11.17 -6.88 13.30
CA VAL A 82 12.56 -7.29 13.11
C VAL A 82 13.51 -6.11 13.26
N THR A 83 14.75 -6.41 13.62
CA THR A 83 15.83 -5.41 13.67
C THR A 83 16.04 -4.77 12.31
N LYS A 84 16.40 -3.49 12.33
CA LYS A 84 17.00 -2.77 11.21
C LYS A 84 18.32 -2.23 11.70
N LYS A 85 19.38 -2.38 10.91
CA LYS A 85 20.65 -1.73 11.22
C LYS A 85 20.45 -0.22 11.35
N GLY A 86 20.86 0.33 12.49
CA GLY A 86 20.58 1.70 12.89
C GLY A 86 21.36 2.07 14.15
N HIS A 87 20.78 2.91 15.00
CA HIS A 87 21.38 3.31 16.26
C HIS A 87 21.29 2.21 17.33
N ARG A 88 20.21 1.41 17.33
CA ARG A 88 19.96 0.37 18.35
C ARG A 88 20.48 -1.01 17.99
N PHE A 89 20.60 -1.32 16.70
CA PHE A 89 21.04 -2.63 16.23
C PHE A 89 22.11 -2.47 15.16
N ASP A 90 23.10 -3.36 15.20
CA ASP A 90 24.18 -3.48 14.23
C ASP A 90 23.80 -4.37 13.03
N THR A 91 22.74 -5.17 13.18
CA THR A 91 22.21 -6.07 12.15
C THR A 91 20.81 -5.69 11.69
N THR A 92 20.47 -6.08 10.46
CA THR A 92 19.11 -6.07 9.91
C THR A 92 18.55 -7.50 9.87
N GLY A 93 17.24 -7.69 10.09
CA GLY A 93 16.52 -8.93 9.78
C GLY A 93 16.37 -9.92 10.92
N ARG A 94 17.03 -9.72 12.06
CA ARG A 94 16.80 -10.54 13.27
C ARG A 94 15.40 -10.31 13.83
N VAL A 95 14.63 -11.38 14.05
CA VAL A 95 13.25 -11.32 14.58
C VAL A 95 13.27 -11.00 16.07
N LEU A 96 12.57 -9.94 16.45
CA LEU A 96 12.42 -9.49 17.84
C LEU A 96 11.05 -9.87 18.42
N TYR A 97 10.03 -9.90 17.56
CA TYR A 97 8.65 -10.17 17.93
C TYR A 97 7.90 -10.76 16.73
N GLY A 98 6.95 -11.65 16.99
CA GLY A 98 6.19 -12.35 15.98
C GLY A 98 6.63 -13.81 15.81
N PRO A 99 5.86 -14.59 15.05
CA PRO A 99 4.59 -14.21 14.46
C PRO A 99 3.46 -14.20 15.52
N VAL A 100 2.67 -13.12 15.57
CA VAL A 100 1.49 -13.02 16.46
C VAL A 100 0.27 -12.54 15.70
N ASN A 101 -0.93 -12.76 16.23
CA ASN A 101 -2.14 -12.12 15.70
C ASN A 101 -2.01 -10.59 15.77
N THR A 102 -2.45 -9.87 14.74
CA THR A 102 -2.38 -8.39 14.73
C THR A 102 -3.27 -7.77 15.81
N ASN A 103 -4.43 -8.37 16.11
CA ASN A 103 -5.30 -7.90 17.20
C ASN A 103 -4.66 -7.97 18.60
N ASN A 104 -3.49 -8.62 18.75
CA ASN A 104 -2.75 -8.67 20.01
C ASN A 104 -2.34 -7.27 20.51
N VAL A 105 -2.18 -6.29 19.62
CA VAL A 105 -1.95 -4.89 20.01
C VAL A 105 -3.13 -4.31 20.81
N PHE A 106 -4.32 -4.90 20.72
CA PHE A 106 -5.53 -4.49 21.45
C PHE A 106 -5.81 -5.31 22.72
N ARG A 107 -4.87 -6.13 23.22
CA ARG A 107 -5.08 -6.90 24.47
C ARG A 107 -5.43 -6.03 25.67
N GLY A 108 -6.51 -6.36 26.37
CA GLY A 108 -7.05 -5.59 27.50
C GLY A 108 -7.77 -4.29 27.11
N PHE A 109 -8.12 -4.08 25.84
CA PHE A 109 -8.90 -2.93 25.37
C PHE A 109 -10.42 -3.15 25.49
N GLY A 110 -10.84 -4.41 25.33
CA GLY A 110 -12.22 -4.89 25.23
C GLY A 110 -12.87 -4.56 23.89
N GLY A 111 -14.00 -5.22 23.61
CA GLY A 111 -14.78 -4.98 22.39
C GLY A 111 -14.16 -5.61 21.14
N ALA A 112 -14.64 -5.19 19.97
CA ALA A 112 -14.39 -5.90 18.72
C ALA A 112 -12.90 -5.92 18.33
N CYS A 113 -12.15 -4.85 18.61
CA CYS A 113 -10.73 -4.76 18.29
C CYS A 113 -9.87 -5.77 19.07
N GLU A 114 -10.25 -6.13 20.29
CA GLU A 114 -9.56 -7.18 21.05
C GLU A 114 -10.05 -8.57 20.65
N GLU A 115 -11.35 -8.74 20.43
CA GLU A 115 -11.97 -10.05 20.24
C GLU A 115 -11.75 -10.63 18.83
N ARG A 116 -11.46 -9.80 17.83
CA ARG A 116 -11.49 -10.20 16.41
C ARG A 116 -10.18 -9.93 15.70
N ASN A 117 -9.69 -10.95 15.00
CA ASN A 117 -8.49 -10.88 14.17
C ASN A 117 -8.85 -11.26 12.72
N ASN A 118 -9.49 -10.33 11.99
CA ASN A 118 -10.15 -10.65 10.72
C ASN A 118 -9.25 -10.58 9.48
N GLY A 119 -8.10 -9.93 9.56
CA GLY A 119 -7.20 -9.73 8.42
C GLY A 119 -6.98 -8.27 8.08
N ASP A 120 -6.43 -8.03 6.90
CA ASP A 120 -6.26 -6.70 6.29
C ASP A 120 -5.58 -5.65 7.17
N ALA A 121 -4.76 -6.10 8.12
CA ALA A 121 -4.06 -5.19 9.00
C ALA A 121 -2.93 -4.49 8.24
N VAL A 122 -2.88 -3.17 8.35
CA VAL A 122 -1.85 -2.34 7.71
C VAL A 122 -1.04 -1.62 8.78
N VAL A 123 0.27 -1.53 8.54
CA VAL A 123 1.21 -0.79 9.38
C VAL A 123 1.83 0.37 8.61
N ARG A 124 1.98 1.51 9.29
CA ARG A 124 2.70 2.70 8.81
C ARG A 124 3.65 3.21 9.88
N TYR A 125 4.72 3.83 9.44
CA TYR A 125 5.58 4.63 10.30
C TYR A 125 5.28 6.09 10.04
N ASP A 126 4.75 6.80 11.03
CA ASP A 126 4.62 8.25 11.00
C ASP A 126 5.97 8.88 11.30
N GLN A 127 6.72 9.14 10.23
CA GLN A 127 8.06 9.74 10.29
C GLN A 127 8.07 11.20 10.75
N LEU A 128 6.92 11.86 10.80
CA LEU A 128 6.78 13.23 11.32
C LEU A 128 6.70 13.25 12.86
N ALA A 129 6.20 12.17 13.47
CA ALA A 129 6.11 12.02 14.92
C ALA A 129 6.98 10.90 15.50
N ASN A 130 7.68 10.14 14.66
CA ASN A 130 8.41 8.93 15.02
C ASN A 130 7.51 7.92 15.74
N ARG A 131 6.36 7.57 15.14
CA ARG A 131 5.36 6.64 15.71
C ARG A 131 4.99 5.54 14.75
N TRP A 132 4.59 4.40 15.29
CA TRP A 132 4.02 3.28 14.56
C TRP A 132 2.51 3.37 14.61
N LEU A 133 1.85 3.30 13.46
CA LEU A 133 0.41 3.22 13.33
C LEU A 133 0.04 1.83 12.79
N ILE A 134 -0.77 1.08 13.53
CA ILE A 134 -1.37 -0.17 13.08
C ILE A 134 -2.87 0.07 12.95
N VAL A 135 -3.41 -0.24 11.77
CA VAL A 135 -4.85 -0.13 11.46
C VAL A 135 -5.37 -1.52 11.13
N MET A 136 -6.52 -1.88 11.71
CA MET A 136 -7.14 -3.18 11.51
C MET A 136 -8.67 -3.02 11.36
N PRO A 137 -9.28 -3.56 10.30
CA PRO A 137 -10.73 -3.63 10.16
C PRO A 137 -11.28 -4.86 10.88
N THR A 138 -12.57 -4.83 11.23
CA THR A 138 -13.32 -6.04 11.57
C THR A 138 -14.26 -6.43 10.45
N PHE A 139 -14.37 -7.73 10.16
CA PHE A 139 -15.19 -8.26 9.06
C PHE A 139 -16.48 -8.93 9.50
N SER A 140 -16.70 -9.04 10.81
CA SER A 140 -18.00 -9.38 11.36
C SER A 140 -18.63 -8.14 11.99
N ARG A 141 -19.96 -8.08 12.00
CA ARG A 141 -20.71 -7.04 12.69
C ARG A 141 -20.66 -7.25 14.21
N ALA A 142 -20.61 -6.17 14.97
CA ALA A 142 -20.77 -6.18 16.41
C ALA A 142 -22.25 -6.32 16.81
N GLU A 143 -22.51 -6.48 18.10
CA GLU A 143 -23.88 -6.39 18.64
C GLU A 143 -24.49 -5.02 18.39
N VAL A 144 -25.81 -4.98 18.25
CA VAL A 144 -26.56 -3.73 18.11
C VAL A 144 -26.36 -2.88 19.37
N ARG A 145 -26.12 -1.59 19.19
CA ARG A 145 -25.88 -0.65 20.30
C ARG A 145 -26.63 0.66 20.10
N PRO A 146 -27.08 1.34 21.19
CA PRO A 146 -27.90 2.55 21.09
C PRO A 146 -27.21 3.73 20.38
N ASP A 147 -25.89 3.78 20.40
CA ASP A 147 -25.06 4.83 19.82
C ASP A 147 -24.41 4.43 18.47
N GLN A 148 -24.88 3.35 17.84
CA GLN A 148 -24.40 2.98 16.51
C GLN A 148 -24.79 4.04 15.47
N PRO A 149 -23.92 4.33 14.50
CA PRO A 149 -24.28 5.24 13.42
C PRO A 149 -25.41 4.64 12.56
N PRO A 150 -26.27 5.47 11.95
CA PRO A 150 -27.16 5.01 10.89
C PRO A 150 -26.33 4.54 9.69
N VAL A 151 -26.94 3.81 8.76
CA VAL A 151 -26.29 3.49 7.48
C VAL A 151 -25.97 4.79 6.75
N TRP A 152 -24.71 4.95 6.38
CA TRP A 152 -24.23 6.12 5.63
C TRP A 152 -24.51 5.94 4.14
N THR A 153 -24.75 7.05 3.45
CA THR A 153 -24.93 7.12 1.99
C THR A 153 -24.07 8.26 1.44
N ALA A 154 -23.88 8.33 0.13
CA ALA A 154 -23.18 9.48 -0.46
C ALA A 154 -23.83 10.81 -0.03
N SER A 155 -22.99 11.76 0.39
CA SER A 155 -23.40 13.07 0.89
C SER A 155 -22.30 14.10 0.64
N ASP A 156 -22.71 15.35 0.47
CA ASP A 156 -21.85 16.54 0.46
C ASP A 156 -21.35 16.92 1.87
N LYS A 157 -21.98 16.36 2.91
CA LYS A 157 -21.62 16.56 4.31
C LYS A 157 -20.89 15.33 4.88
N PRO A 158 -19.91 15.55 5.76
CA PRO A 158 -19.20 14.45 6.41
C PRO A 158 -20.05 13.83 7.51
N TYR A 159 -19.92 12.52 7.66
CA TYR A 159 -20.34 11.79 8.85
C TYR A 159 -19.26 11.90 9.93
N THR A 160 -19.68 11.91 11.19
CA THR A 160 -18.78 11.68 12.33
C THR A 160 -18.94 10.23 12.78
N SER A 161 -17.84 9.47 12.82
CA SER A 161 -17.88 8.10 13.32
C SER A 161 -17.89 8.11 14.86
N PRO A 162 -18.86 7.44 15.51
CA PRO A 162 -18.85 7.28 16.96
C PRO A 162 -17.68 6.41 17.44
N PRO A 163 -17.10 6.70 18.61
CA PRO A 163 -16.08 5.83 19.20
C PRO A 163 -16.69 4.49 19.64
N GLY A 164 -16.00 3.39 19.36
CA GLY A 164 -16.42 2.06 19.79
C GLY A 164 -16.31 1.85 21.30
N ARG A 165 -15.39 2.57 21.96
CA ARG A 165 -15.26 2.57 23.43
C ARG A 165 -15.54 3.97 23.97
N ARG A 166 -16.44 4.08 24.95
CA ARG A 166 -16.83 5.37 25.57
C ARG A 166 -15.63 6.14 26.14
N VAL A 167 -14.67 5.42 26.70
CA VAL A 167 -13.43 5.97 27.27
C VAL A 167 -12.24 5.41 26.49
N GLN A 168 -11.99 5.97 25.30
CA GLN A 168 -10.77 5.73 24.52
C GLN A 168 -9.91 7.01 24.43
N PRO A 169 -8.58 6.90 24.37
CA PRO A 169 -7.81 5.65 24.29
C PRO A 169 -7.53 4.95 25.62
N GLY A 170 -7.84 5.60 26.75
CA GLY A 170 -7.35 5.20 28.06
C GLY A 170 -5.83 5.40 28.20
N ALA A 171 -5.23 4.75 29.19
CA ALA A 171 -3.77 4.74 29.32
C ALA A 171 -3.12 3.99 28.14
N ALA A 172 -1.92 4.43 27.74
CA ALA A 172 -1.12 3.64 26.82
C ALA A 172 -0.73 2.31 27.48
N VAL A 173 -0.88 1.21 26.74
CA VAL A 173 -0.59 -0.14 27.25
C VAL A 173 0.58 -0.75 26.47
N PRO A 174 1.61 -1.30 27.15
CA PRO A 174 2.69 -2.03 26.50
C PRO A 174 2.18 -3.11 25.55
N LEU A 175 2.84 -3.29 24.41
CA LEU A 175 2.54 -4.40 23.50
C LEU A 175 2.63 -5.72 24.28
N PHE A 176 1.52 -6.45 24.33
CA PHE A 176 1.46 -7.72 25.04
C PHE A 176 2.47 -8.71 24.43
N GLN A 177 3.26 -9.35 25.29
CA GLN A 177 4.25 -10.35 24.92
C GLN A 177 3.68 -11.74 25.20
N PRO A 178 3.18 -12.47 24.18
CA PRO A 178 2.76 -13.85 24.39
C PRO A 178 3.95 -14.70 24.82
N SER A 179 3.73 -15.60 25.78
CA SER A 179 4.69 -16.65 26.09
C SER A 179 4.99 -17.46 24.82
N ALA A 180 6.22 -17.96 24.70
CA ALA A 180 6.54 -18.92 23.65
C ALA A 180 5.54 -20.09 23.72
N PRO A 181 5.04 -20.60 22.57
CA PRO A 181 4.17 -21.76 22.57
C PRO A 181 4.87 -22.91 23.31
N GLN A 182 4.21 -23.46 24.32
CA GLN A 182 4.67 -24.72 24.91
C GLN A 182 4.61 -25.80 23.83
N ALA A 183 5.49 -26.81 23.91
CA ALA A 183 5.46 -27.97 23.04
C ALA A 183 4.01 -28.50 22.95
N PRO A 184 3.54 -28.96 21.78
CA PRO A 184 2.15 -29.34 21.60
C PRO A 184 1.76 -30.38 22.65
N VAL A 185 0.90 -29.97 23.59
CA VAL A 185 0.17 -30.91 24.43
C VAL A 185 -0.72 -31.70 23.48
N ALA A 186 -0.74 -33.03 23.65
CA ALA A 186 -1.55 -33.94 22.83
C ALA A 186 -2.95 -33.36 22.61
N PRO A 187 -3.51 -33.44 21.38
CA PRO A 187 -4.80 -32.85 21.10
C PRO A 187 -5.83 -33.40 22.09
N LEU A 188 -6.48 -32.50 22.83
CA LEU A 188 -7.70 -32.85 23.55
C LEU A 188 -8.68 -33.41 22.52
N ALA A 189 -9.34 -34.51 22.88
CA ALA A 189 -10.34 -35.17 22.04
C ALA A 189 -11.30 -34.11 21.46
N PRO A 190 -11.68 -34.21 20.17
CA PRO A 190 -12.59 -33.25 19.58
C PRO A 190 -13.88 -33.21 20.41
N LEU A 191 -14.23 -32.02 20.90
CA LEU A 191 -15.56 -31.80 21.45
C LEU A 191 -16.56 -32.18 20.36
N ALA A 192 -17.57 -32.97 20.75
CA ALA A 192 -18.64 -33.37 19.84
C ALA A 192 -19.18 -32.12 19.11
N PRO A 193 -19.45 -32.20 17.80
CA PRO A 193 -20.00 -31.07 17.06
C PRO A 193 -21.29 -30.63 17.75
N GLN A 194 -21.25 -29.46 18.38
CA GLN A 194 -22.47 -28.80 18.81
C GLN A 194 -23.23 -28.46 17.52
N ALA A 195 -24.51 -28.86 17.46
CA ALA A 195 -25.39 -28.42 16.39
C ALA A 195 -25.28 -26.88 16.28
N PRO A 196 -25.18 -26.31 15.09
CA PRO A 196 -25.16 -24.86 14.94
C PRO A 196 -26.49 -24.34 15.48
N VAL A 197 -26.47 -23.79 16.69
CA VAL A 197 -27.51 -22.84 17.09
C VAL A 197 -27.34 -21.71 16.09
N ALA A 198 -28.33 -21.53 15.21
CA ALA A 198 -28.39 -20.39 14.32
C ALA A 198 -28.60 -19.14 15.18
N LEU A 199 -27.55 -18.69 15.86
CA LEU A 199 -27.46 -17.35 16.40
C LEU A 199 -27.56 -16.43 15.20
N LEU A 200 -28.60 -15.60 15.18
CA LEU A 200 -28.72 -14.56 14.18
C LEU A 200 -27.41 -13.80 14.15
N ALA A 201 -26.79 -13.69 12.97
CA ALA A 201 -25.57 -12.92 12.81
C ALA A 201 -25.80 -11.50 13.37
N PRO A 202 -24.88 -10.96 14.18
CA PRO A 202 -25.04 -9.64 14.76
C PRO A 202 -25.33 -8.60 13.66
N LYS A 203 -26.21 -7.65 13.94
CA LYS A 203 -26.66 -6.63 12.97
C LYS A 203 -26.11 -5.23 13.26
N GLY A 204 -25.24 -5.09 14.26
CA GLY A 204 -24.63 -3.82 14.64
C GLY A 204 -23.55 -3.35 13.64
N PRO A 205 -22.77 -2.32 13.99
CA PRO A 205 -21.74 -1.76 13.12
C PRO A 205 -20.51 -2.68 13.01
N TYR A 206 -19.67 -2.41 12.03
CA TYR A 206 -18.28 -2.86 12.01
C TYR A 206 -17.40 -1.89 12.80
N SER A 207 -16.20 -2.33 13.12
CA SER A 207 -15.19 -1.54 13.81
C SER A 207 -13.97 -1.31 12.93
N MET A 208 -13.44 -0.10 12.98
CA MET A 208 -12.10 0.26 12.53
C MET A 208 -11.22 0.54 13.74
N CYS A 209 -10.14 -0.22 13.85
CA CYS A 209 -9.28 -0.27 15.01
C CYS A 209 -7.95 0.40 14.68
N TYR A 210 -7.48 1.25 15.59
CA TYR A 210 -6.23 1.99 15.43
C TYR A 210 -5.38 1.84 16.67
N ALA A 211 -4.12 1.47 16.50
CA ALA A 211 -3.13 1.48 17.57
C ALA A 211 -1.95 2.36 17.15
N ILE A 212 -1.64 3.37 17.96
CA ILE A 212 -0.51 4.27 17.75
C ILE A 212 0.49 4.14 18.88
N SER A 213 1.76 3.90 18.54
CA SER A 213 2.80 3.77 19.55
C SER A 213 3.01 5.11 20.28
N THR A 214 3.61 5.04 21.46
CA THR A 214 3.98 6.21 22.27
C THR A 214 5.39 6.73 21.97
N THR A 215 6.22 5.92 21.31
CA THR A 215 7.61 6.23 20.95
C THR A 215 7.97 5.61 19.59
N SER A 216 9.23 5.74 19.17
CA SER A 216 9.78 5.07 17.99
C SER A 216 10.04 3.57 18.21
N ASP A 217 9.83 3.04 19.42
CA ASP A 217 9.92 1.61 19.71
C ASP A 217 8.57 0.91 19.44
N PRO A 218 8.48 0.01 18.44
CA PRO A 218 7.25 -0.72 18.14
C PRO A 218 6.93 -1.82 19.16
N ILE A 219 7.82 -2.13 20.10
CA ILE A 219 7.58 -3.08 21.20
C ILE A 219 7.05 -2.35 22.45
N GLY A 220 7.05 -1.02 22.44
CA GLY A 220 6.60 -0.17 23.54
C GLY A 220 5.09 -0.13 23.73
N ALA A 221 4.62 0.94 24.38
CA ALA A 221 3.20 1.13 24.68
C ALA A 221 2.44 1.82 23.55
N TYR A 222 1.15 1.49 23.42
CA TYR A 222 0.24 2.00 22.39
C TYR A 222 -1.00 2.67 22.99
N TYR A 223 -1.41 3.80 22.42
CA TYR A 223 -2.78 4.31 22.53
C TYR A 223 -3.66 3.60 21.51
N ARG A 224 -4.89 3.25 21.89
CA ARG A 224 -5.77 2.37 21.10
C ARG A 224 -7.15 2.99 20.95
N TYR A 225 -7.69 2.93 19.74
CA TYR A 225 -8.94 3.56 19.38
C TYR A 225 -9.78 2.60 18.56
N GLU A 226 -11.10 2.71 18.72
CA GLU A 226 -12.09 2.03 17.90
C GLU A 226 -13.07 3.07 17.36
N PHE A 227 -13.40 2.98 16.08
CA PHE A 227 -14.43 3.80 15.44
C PHE A 227 -15.44 2.90 14.75
N LEU A 228 -16.72 3.25 14.86
CA LEU A 228 -17.81 2.44 14.35
C LEU A 228 -18.14 2.84 12.91
N ARG A 229 -18.14 1.87 11.99
CA ARG A 229 -18.54 2.07 10.59
C ARG A 229 -19.77 1.21 10.28
N PRO A 230 -20.85 1.78 9.70
CA PRO A 230 -22.07 1.03 9.45
C PRO A 230 -21.97 0.07 8.25
N LEU A 231 -21.04 0.37 7.35
CA LEU A 231 -20.77 -0.34 6.09
C LEU A 231 -19.47 -1.15 6.22
N PHE A 232 -19.35 -2.23 5.43
CA PHE A 232 -18.23 -3.17 5.48
C PHE A 232 -16.90 -2.44 5.18
N PRO A 233 -15.89 -2.47 6.08
CA PRO A 233 -14.70 -1.65 5.92
C PRO A 233 -13.52 -2.46 5.37
N ASP A 234 -13.70 -3.04 4.17
CA ASP A 234 -12.65 -3.83 3.53
C ASP A 234 -11.50 -2.96 3.01
N TYR A 235 -10.35 -3.59 2.78
CA TYR A 235 -9.26 -2.96 2.03
C TYR A 235 -8.74 -1.62 2.61
N PRO A 236 -8.47 -1.49 3.92
CA PRO A 236 -8.03 -0.25 4.52
C PRO A 236 -6.64 0.19 4.02
N ARG A 237 -6.49 1.45 3.60
CA ARG A 237 -5.22 1.98 3.08
C ARG A 237 -4.75 3.24 3.81
N PRO A 238 -4.26 3.11 5.06
CA PRO A 238 -3.84 4.26 5.84
C PRO A 238 -2.72 5.06 5.17
N ALA A 239 -2.88 6.37 5.20
CA ALA A 239 -1.92 7.37 4.77
C ALA A 239 -1.66 8.38 5.90
N VAL A 240 -0.40 8.75 6.06
CA VAL A 240 0.04 9.80 6.99
C VAL A 240 -0.03 11.15 6.29
N TRP A 241 -0.80 12.07 6.86
CA TRP A 241 -0.84 13.47 6.45
C TRP A 241 -0.69 14.37 7.70
N PRO A 242 -0.27 15.64 7.56
CA PRO A 242 0.03 16.47 8.74
C PRO A 242 -1.15 16.65 9.72
N ASP A 243 -2.38 16.75 9.22
CA ASP A 243 -3.59 17.01 10.01
C ASP A 243 -4.38 15.75 10.39
N GLY A 244 -4.08 14.58 9.81
CA GLY A 244 -4.89 13.38 10.02
C GLY A 244 -4.25 12.10 9.49
N TYR A 245 -4.73 10.97 10.03
CA TYR A 245 -4.50 9.65 9.43
C TYR A 245 -5.69 9.33 8.54
N TYR A 246 -5.47 9.32 7.23
CA TYR A 246 -6.53 9.06 6.26
C TYR A 246 -6.60 7.56 6.00
N VAL A 247 -7.77 6.96 6.17
CA VAL A 247 -7.97 5.50 6.08
C VAL A 247 -9.22 5.21 5.25
N PRO A 248 -9.07 5.14 3.92
CA PRO A 248 -10.16 4.77 3.06
C PRO A 248 -10.41 3.26 3.17
N THR A 249 -11.65 2.85 2.90
CA THR A 249 -12.07 1.43 2.86
C THR A 249 -13.10 1.22 1.76
N SER A 250 -13.29 -0.03 1.34
CA SER A 250 -14.28 -0.47 0.36
C SER A 250 -15.41 -1.27 1.02
N THR A 251 -16.63 -1.08 0.52
CA THR A 251 -17.75 -1.99 0.79
C THR A 251 -17.89 -2.94 -0.41
N GLY A 252 -18.08 -4.26 -0.18
CA GLY A 252 -18.36 -5.29 -1.22
C GLY A 252 -19.86 -5.66 -1.26
N ASP A 253 -20.38 -6.63 -2.00
CA ASP A 253 -19.97 -7.31 -3.26
C ASP A 253 -20.94 -6.97 -4.41
N GLU A 254 -22.02 -6.23 -4.12
CA GLU A 254 -23.05 -5.83 -5.11
C GLU A 254 -23.17 -4.31 -5.25
N VAL A 255 -22.46 -3.54 -4.43
CA VAL A 255 -22.50 -2.07 -4.42
C VAL A 255 -21.09 -1.51 -4.49
N ILE A 256 -20.87 -0.56 -5.39
CA ILE A 256 -19.58 0.10 -5.55
C ILE A 256 -19.57 1.35 -4.67
N GLU A 257 -19.17 1.17 -3.40
CA GLU A 257 -19.07 2.24 -2.42
C GLU A 257 -17.68 2.28 -1.80
N LYS A 258 -17.17 3.48 -1.54
CA LYS A 258 -15.92 3.71 -0.83
C LYS A 258 -16.13 4.68 0.31
N HIS A 259 -15.54 4.36 1.46
CA HIS A 259 -15.47 5.29 2.58
C HIS A 259 -14.17 6.07 2.48
N ALA A 260 -14.26 7.39 2.43
CA ALA A 260 -13.11 8.27 2.60
C ALA A 260 -13.15 8.80 4.04
N CYS A 261 -12.34 8.22 4.92
CA CYS A 261 -12.33 8.57 6.34
C CYS A 261 -10.98 9.12 6.78
N VAL A 262 -10.99 10.01 7.78
CA VAL A 262 -9.81 10.60 8.40
C VAL A 262 -9.96 10.61 9.92
N VAL A 263 -8.88 10.28 10.63
CA VAL A 263 -8.82 10.29 12.10
C VAL A 263 -7.86 11.35 12.60
N GLU A 264 -8.23 12.00 13.72
CA GLU A 264 -7.52 13.14 14.30
C GLU A 264 -6.13 12.77 14.85
N ARG A 265 -5.13 12.86 13.97
CA ARG A 265 -3.73 12.53 14.25
C ARG A 265 -3.17 13.25 15.46
N GLU A 266 -3.41 14.56 15.59
CA GLU A 266 -2.86 15.35 16.71
C GLU A 266 -3.36 14.85 18.07
N ALA A 267 -4.65 14.51 18.16
CA ALA A 267 -5.23 13.96 19.38
C ALA A 267 -4.68 12.56 19.69
N MET A 268 -4.56 11.71 18.66
CA MET A 268 -4.01 10.36 18.78
C MET A 268 -2.56 10.34 19.30
N LEU A 269 -1.72 11.22 18.76
CA LEU A 269 -0.32 11.36 19.20
C LEU A 269 -0.18 11.80 20.66
N LYS A 270 -1.17 12.51 21.19
CA LYS A 270 -1.23 13.00 22.57
C LYS A 270 -1.98 12.06 23.52
N GLY A 271 -2.48 10.92 23.04
CA GLY A 271 -3.29 10.00 23.84
C GLY A 271 -4.63 10.58 24.29
N ARG A 272 -5.18 11.53 23.53
CA ARG A 272 -6.48 12.17 23.82
C ARG A 272 -7.59 11.47 23.06
N ALA A 273 -8.84 11.70 23.47
CA ALA A 273 -9.99 11.33 22.65
C ALA A 273 -9.84 11.96 21.26
N ALA A 274 -10.01 11.13 20.22
CA ALA A 274 -9.84 11.51 18.83
C ALA A 274 -11.18 11.37 18.09
N ARG A 275 -11.32 12.08 16.98
CA ARG A 275 -12.51 12.04 16.13
C ARG A 275 -12.18 11.41 14.79
N GLU A 276 -13.17 10.74 14.21
CA GLU A 276 -13.12 10.26 12.82
C GLU A 276 -14.24 10.93 12.02
N GLN A 277 -13.89 11.45 10.84
CA GLN A 277 -14.82 12.07 9.90
C GLN A 277 -14.77 11.30 8.57
N CYS A 278 -15.93 11.05 7.96
CA CYS A 278 -16.06 10.18 6.80
C CYS A 278 -16.99 10.74 5.71
N PHE A 279 -16.69 10.42 4.46
CA PHE A 279 -17.63 10.52 3.33
C PHE A 279 -17.87 9.13 2.73
N VAL A 280 -19.03 8.93 2.12
CA VAL A 280 -19.30 7.81 1.22
C VAL A 280 -19.24 8.32 -0.21
N ILE A 281 -18.50 7.63 -1.07
CA ILE A 281 -18.38 7.92 -2.50
C ILE A 281 -18.93 6.71 -3.26
N ASN A 282 -19.93 6.96 -4.10
CA ASN A 282 -20.56 5.93 -4.92
C ASN A 282 -19.82 5.77 -6.25
N ASP A 283 -19.96 4.59 -6.85
CA ASP A 283 -19.56 4.29 -8.22
C ASP A 283 -18.09 4.60 -8.53
N VAL A 284 -17.24 4.44 -7.53
CA VAL A 284 -15.80 4.64 -7.63
C VAL A 284 -15.05 3.36 -7.29
N ASN A 285 -13.97 3.12 -8.03
CA ASN A 285 -13.06 2.01 -7.79
C ASN A 285 -12.29 2.17 -6.45
N PHE A 286 -11.43 1.22 -6.10
CA PHE A 286 -10.55 1.32 -4.93
C PHE A 286 -9.76 2.63 -4.97
N LEU A 287 -9.85 3.39 -3.88
CA LEU A 287 -9.22 4.71 -3.74
C LEU A 287 -8.16 4.67 -2.65
N ASN A 288 -7.10 5.45 -2.86
CA ASN A 288 -5.99 5.58 -1.94
C ASN A 288 -5.70 7.04 -1.67
N ASN A 289 -5.39 7.35 -0.42
CA ASN A 289 -4.93 8.68 0.01
C ASN A 289 -3.44 8.84 -0.27
N ALA A 290 -3.04 10.07 -0.61
CA ALA A 290 -1.65 10.43 -0.76
C ALA A 290 -0.96 10.34 0.61
N ASP A 291 0.05 9.48 0.69
CA ASP A 291 0.79 9.17 1.90
C ASP A 291 2.16 9.84 1.86
N LEU A 292 2.47 10.64 2.88
CA LEU A 292 3.65 11.51 2.89
C LEU A 292 4.93 10.68 3.08
N ASP A 293 5.87 10.79 2.15
CA ASP A 293 7.25 10.31 2.32
C ASP A 293 8.18 11.45 2.72
N GLY A 294 9.13 11.14 3.61
CA GLY A 294 10.08 12.11 4.17
C GLY A 294 9.47 13.03 5.21
N ARG A 295 10.14 14.15 5.47
CA ARG A 295 9.74 15.12 6.52
C ARG A 295 9.31 16.49 5.98
N ALA A 296 9.47 16.72 4.69
CA ALA A 296 9.06 17.96 4.06
C ALA A 296 7.53 18.01 3.98
N LEU A 297 6.93 18.98 4.67
CA LEU A 297 5.48 19.09 4.77
C LEU A 297 4.88 19.71 3.49
N PRO A 298 3.65 19.32 3.12
CA PRO A 298 2.84 20.09 2.18
C PRO A 298 2.60 21.51 2.69
N ARG A 299 2.11 22.37 1.80
CA ARG A 299 1.70 23.73 2.20
C ARG A 299 0.73 23.66 3.37
N ARG A 300 0.84 24.60 4.32
CA ARG A 300 -0.03 24.62 5.50
C ARG A 300 -1.50 24.69 5.07
N GLY A 301 -2.31 23.78 5.58
CA GLY A 301 -3.74 23.68 5.22
C GLY A 301 -4.01 23.00 3.88
N ALA A 302 -3.00 22.42 3.24
CA ALA A 302 -3.21 21.63 2.02
C ALA A 302 -4.11 20.42 2.33
N PRO A 303 -5.12 20.15 1.47
CA PRO A 303 -5.95 18.97 1.58
C PRO A 303 -5.11 17.71 1.33
N ASN A 304 -5.55 16.57 1.84
CA ASN A 304 -5.04 15.30 1.36
C ASN A 304 -5.64 15.00 -0.02
N VAL A 305 -4.81 14.54 -0.96
CA VAL A 305 -5.25 14.13 -2.30
C VAL A 305 -5.59 12.65 -2.29
N MET A 306 -6.77 12.27 -2.77
CA MET A 306 -7.15 10.87 -2.98
C MET A 306 -7.17 10.55 -4.46
N LEU A 307 -6.65 9.40 -4.85
CA LEU A 307 -6.65 8.92 -6.22
C LEU A 307 -7.35 7.56 -6.35
N ALA A 308 -8.07 7.36 -7.45
CA ALA A 308 -8.61 6.07 -7.88
C ALA A 308 -8.40 5.90 -9.38
N ALA A 309 -8.27 4.65 -9.84
CA ALA A 309 -8.39 4.36 -11.26
C ALA A 309 -9.85 4.63 -11.70
N GLY A 310 -10.03 5.24 -12.86
CA GLY A 310 -11.32 5.27 -13.54
C GLY A 310 -11.67 3.91 -14.15
N GLY A 311 -12.92 3.73 -14.59
CA GLY A 311 -13.55 2.46 -14.95
C GLY A 311 -14.24 1.78 -13.74
N THR A 312 -14.95 0.68 -13.97
CA THR A 312 -15.68 -0.09 -12.94
C THR A 312 -15.88 -1.55 -13.36
N GLN A 313 -15.10 -2.47 -12.78
CA GLN A 313 -15.15 -3.90 -13.12
C GLN A 313 -16.55 -4.50 -12.98
N LEU A 314 -17.26 -4.24 -11.86
CA LEU A 314 -18.58 -4.81 -11.60
C LEU A 314 -19.65 -4.37 -12.61
N LYS A 315 -19.38 -3.31 -13.38
CA LYS A 315 -20.23 -2.83 -14.48
C LYS A 315 -19.67 -3.19 -15.87
N ASN A 316 -18.66 -4.06 -15.91
CA ASN A 316 -17.91 -4.44 -17.11
C ASN A 316 -17.31 -3.23 -17.87
N ASP A 317 -17.01 -2.15 -17.15
CA ASP A 317 -16.31 -0.98 -17.66
C ASP A 317 -14.82 -1.11 -17.28
N LEU A 318 -14.01 -1.56 -18.23
CA LEU A 318 -12.64 -2.03 -17.99
C LEU A 318 -11.56 -1.10 -18.57
N ASP A 319 -11.99 -0.04 -19.24
CA ASP A 319 -11.13 0.91 -19.93
C ASP A 319 -11.33 2.31 -19.34
N ASP A 320 -10.25 3.08 -19.21
CA ASP A 320 -10.36 4.51 -18.95
C ASP A 320 -9.11 5.23 -19.50
N ASP A 321 -9.18 6.54 -19.60
CA ASP A 321 -8.12 7.47 -19.96
C ASP A 321 -7.91 8.54 -18.89
N ALA A 322 -8.43 8.31 -17.68
CA ALA A 322 -8.26 9.20 -16.55
C ALA A 322 -7.94 8.49 -15.23
N ILE A 323 -7.15 9.15 -14.40
CA ILE A 323 -7.12 8.89 -12.96
C ILE A 323 -8.05 9.88 -12.28
N LEU A 324 -8.92 9.39 -11.39
CA LEU A 324 -9.85 10.21 -10.65
C LEU A 324 -9.18 10.77 -9.40
N ALA A 325 -9.34 12.07 -9.15
CA ALA A 325 -8.72 12.75 -8.03
C ALA A 325 -9.74 13.52 -7.18
N TRP A 326 -9.60 13.42 -5.87
CA TRP A 326 -10.33 14.24 -4.90
C TRP A 326 -9.36 14.99 -3.99
N ARG A 327 -9.84 16.09 -3.41
CA ARG A 327 -9.16 16.83 -2.35
C ARG A 327 -10.00 16.82 -1.09
N PHE A 328 -9.48 16.21 -0.04
CA PHE A 328 -10.15 16.07 1.24
C PHE A 328 -9.64 17.14 2.21
N PHE A 329 -10.49 18.12 2.50
CA PHE A 329 -10.22 19.19 3.46
C PHE A 329 -10.86 18.84 4.79
N THR A 330 -10.04 18.74 5.85
CA THR A 330 -10.51 18.39 7.18
C THR A 330 -10.53 19.61 8.09
N ASN A 331 -11.62 19.76 8.84
CA ASN A 331 -11.76 20.77 9.88
C ASN A 331 -12.07 20.09 11.21
N TRP A 332 -11.10 20.12 12.12
CA TRP A 332 -11.24 19.57 13.47
C TRP A 332 -11.92 20.53 14.44
N SER A 333 -12.06 21.82 14.14
CA SER A 333 -12.81 22.74 15.01
C SER A 333 -14.32 22.65 14.77
N ASP A 334 -14.72 22.37 13.54
CA ASP A 334 -16.10 22.34 13.08
C ASP A 334 -16.22 21.32 11.93
N ALA A 335 -16.72 20.12 12.25
CA ALA A 335 -16.85 19.04 11.30
C ALA A 335 -17.78 19.39 10.12
N THR A 336 -18.70 20.35 10.27
CA THR A 336 -19.59 20.76 9.17
C THR A 336 -18.85 21.51 8.05
N LYS A 337 -17.61 21.97 8.32
CA LYS A 337 -16.72 22.62 7.35
C LYS A 337 -15.72 21.65 6.71
N THR A 338 -15.67 20.40 7.16
CA THR A 338 -14.95 19.35 6.45
C THR A 338 -15.67 19.07 5.14
N ARG A 339 -14.91 18.95 4.05
CA ARG A 339 -15.46 18.87 2.70
C ARG A 339 -14.57 18.05 1.79
N LEU A 340 -15.21 17.46 0.79
CA LEU A 340 -14.55 16.68 -0.25
C LEU A 340 -14.81 17.35 -1.60
N GLU A 341 -13.76 17.69 -2.34
CA GLU A 341 -13.87 18.20 -3.70
C GLU A 341 -13.48 17.14 -4.72
N GLY A 342 -14.26 17.01 -5.78
CA GLY A 342 -14.00 16.09 -6.89
C GLY A 342 -15.20 15.20 -7.21
N PRO A 343 -15.04 14.19 -8.07
CA PRO A 343 -13.78 13.85 -8.75
C PRO A 343 -13.37 14.87 -9.81
N THR A 344 -12.08 15.18 -9.87
CA THR A 344 -11.43 15.73 -11.06
C THR A 344 -10.89 14.56 -11.89
N ARG A 345 -11.18 14.53 -13.20
CA ARG A 345 -10.57 13.56 -14.12
C ARG A 345 -9.21 14.07 -14.58
N LEU A 346 -8.14 13.40 -14.20
CA LEU A 346 -6.77 13.70 -14.62
C LEU A 346 -6.46 12.93 -15.90
N PRO A 347 -6.31 13.58 -17.07
CA PRO A 347 -6.06 12.87 -18.32
C PRO A 347 -4.74 12.10 -18.27
N VAL A 348 -4.78 10.84 -18.69
CA VAL A 348 -3.64 9.93 -18.82
C VAL A 348 -3.73 9.17 -20.15
N ALA A 349 -2.71 8.39 -20.49
CA ALA A 349 -2.81 7.51 -21.64
C ALA A 349 -3.87 6.44 -21.36
N ARG A 350 -4.68 6.09 -22.36
CA ARG A 350 -5.69 5.03 -22.24
C ARG A 350 -5.06 3.76 -21.65
N TYR A 351 -5.81 3.10 -20.81
CA TYR A 351 -5.45 1.81 -20.24
C TYR A 351 -6.67 0.89 -20.23
N HIS A 352 -6.39 -0.41 -20.11
CA HIS A 352 -7.37 -1.43 -19.85
C HIS A 352 -6.90 -2.24 -18.63
N TYR A 353 -7.80 -2.55 -17.70
CA TYR A 353 -7.47 -3.31 -16.49
C TYR A 353 -6.77 -4.62 -16.83
N LEU A 354 -5.67 -4.90 -16.14
CA LEU A 354 -5.00 -6.19 -16.31
C LEU A 354 -6.00 -7.32 -16.04
N CYS A 355 -6.23 -8.15 -17.06
CA CYS A 355 -7.09 -9.33 -17.01
C CYS A 355 -8.57 -9.04 -16.70
N GLY A 356 -9.02 -7.80 -16.90
CA GLY A 356 -10.38 -7.40 -16.54
C GLY A 356 -10.61 -7.21 -15.04
N GLY A 357 -9.55 -7.15 -14.21
CA GLY A 357 -9.64 -6.76 -12.79
C GLY A 357 -9.43 -7.91 -11.78
N GLN A 358 -9.91 -7.72 -10.55
CA GLN A 358 -9.82 -8.67 -9.44
C GLN A 358 -10.62 -9.95 -9.64
N LEU A 359 -10.24 -10.98 -8.88
CA LEU A 359 -10.87 -12.32 -8.87
C LEU A 359 -10.84 -13.00 -10.24
N THR A 360 -9.81 -12.71 -11.04
CA THR A 360 -9.61 -13.32 -12.36
C THR A 360 -8.47 -14.34 -12.32
N ASN A 361 -8.56 -15.41 -13.12
CA ASN A 361 -7.52 -16.44 -13.20
C ASN A 361 -6.54 -16.08 -14.33
N CYS A 362 -5.63 -15.15 -14.08
CA CYS A 362 -4.90 -14.51 -15.16
C CYS A 362 -3.46 -14.98 -15.36
N VAL A 363 -2.61 -14.81 -14.36
CA VAL A 363 -1.18 -14.97 -14.53
C VAL A 363 -0.83 -16.46 -14.58
N PRO A 364 -0.27 -16.97 -15.69
CA PRO A 364 0.09 -18.38 -15.81
C PRO A 364 1.28 -18.73 -14.92
N GLN A 365 1.32 -19.99 -14.48
CA GLN A 365 2.41 -20.53 -13.67
C GLN A 365 2.93 -21.83 -14.31
N PRO A 366 4.23 -22.15 -14.19
CA PRO A 366 4.76 -23.44 -14.64
C PRO A 366 4.14 -24.62 -13.89
N GLY A 367 3.91 -25.73 -14.60
CA GLY A 367 3.52 -27.01 -13.98
C GLY A 367 2.10 -27.09 -13.43
N THR A 368 1.23 -26.11 -13.69
CA THR A 368 -0.18 -26.15 -13.26
C THR A 368 -1.08 -25.32 -14.18
N ASP A 369 -2.36 -25.69 -14.26
CA ASP A 369 -3.39 -24.89 -14.93
C ASP A 369 -3.95 -23.78 -14.02
N ARG A 370 -3.63 -23.80 -12.72
CA ARG A 370 -4.01 -22.74 -11.78
C ARG A 370 -3.26 -21.46 -12.12
N ARG A 371 -4.03 -20.39 -12.34
CA ARG A 371 -3.52 -19.04 -12.60
C ARG A 371 -3.71 -18.14 -11.39
N LEU A 372 -2.92 -17.07 -11.31
CA LEU A 372 -2.97 -16.10 -10.23
C LEU A 372 -3.87 -14.91 -10.58
N ASP A 373 -4.52 -14.36 -9.57
CA ASP A 373 -5.23 -13.08 -9.63
C ASP A 373 -4.25 -11.91 -9.74
N ALA A 374 -4.60 -10.96 -10.60
CA ALA A 374 -3.76 -9.81 -10.92
C ALA A 374 -4.31 -8.48 -10.37
N GLN A 375 -5.56 -8.47 -9.91
CA GLN A 375 -6.29 -7.31 -9.37
C GLN A 375 -6.13 -6.02 -10.19
N GLY A 376 -6.26 -6.13 -11.52
CA GLY A 376 -6.00 -5.03 -12.45
C GLY A 376 -6.94 -3.83 -12.33
N ASP A 377 -8.01 -3.93 -11.55
CA ASP A 377 -9.01 -2.87 -11.34
C ASP A 377 -8.54 -1.84 -10.30
N LYS A 378 -7.55 -2.16 -9.46
CA LYS A 378 -7.19 -1.27 -8.35
C LYS A 378 -6.11 -0.28 -8.75
N LEU A 379 -6.24 0.98 -8.31
CA LEU A 379 -5.04 1.79 -8.10
C LEU A 379 -4.29 1.19 -6.91
N MET A 380 -3.01 0.85 -7.08
CA MET A 380 -2.29 0.11 -6.06
C MET A 380 -1.82 1.02 -4.92
N ALA A 381 -1.71 0.42 -3.73
CA ALA A 381 -1.08 1.07 -2.61
C ALA A 381 0.46 1.01 -2.75
N ARG A 382 1.21 2.08 -2.51
CA ARG A 382 0.77 3.40 -2.04
C ARG A 382 0.54 4.38 -3.19
N VAL A 383 -0.29 5.38 -2.91
CA VAL A 383 -0.21 6.69 -3.57
C VAL A 383 0.71 7.54 -2.70
N VAL A 384 1.88 7.89 -3.21
CA VAL A 384 2.93 8.54 -2.42
C VAL A 384 2.97 10.03 -2.72
N TYR A 385 2.98 10.86 -1.68
CA TYR A 385 3.29 12.28 -1.78
C TYR A 385 4.73 12.55 -1.37
N ARG A 386 5.40 13.43 -2.10
CA ARG A 386 6.75 13.89 -1.77
C ARG A 386 6.93 15.36 -2.11
N ARG A 387 7.60 16.08 -1.21
CA ARG A 387 8.07 17.44 -1.47
C ARG A 387 9.59 17.51 -1.50
N ILE A 388 10.12 18.08 -2.58
CA ILE A 388 11.56 18.34 -2.76
C ILE A 388 11.73 19.81 -3.16
N GLY A 389 12.21 20.63 -2.22
CA GLY A 389 12.21 22.08 -2.38
C GLY A 389 10.79 22.63 -2.59
N ASN A 390 10.57 23.27 -3.74
CA ASN A 390 9.26 23.81 -4.12
C ASN A 390 8.41 22.84 -4.95
N GLN A 391 8.94 21.68 -5.31
CA GLN A 391 8.25 20.69 -6.11
C GLN A 391 7.47 19.74 -5.19
N GLU A 392 6.16 19.64 -5.42
CA GLU A 392 5.27 18.68 -4.76
C GLU A 392 4.82 17.65 -5.82
N SER A 393 5.15 16.38 -5.59
CA SER A 393 4.86 15.27 -6.50
C SER A 393 4.00 14.21 -5.82
N ILE A 394 3.10 13.61 -6.59
CA ILE A 394 2.34 12.41 -6.21
C ILE A 394 2.68 11.29 -7.18
N VAL A 395 3.11 10.13 -6.68
CA VAL A 395 3.42 8.94 -7.48
C VAL A 395 2.38 7.86 -7.22
N ALA A 396 1.85 7.27 -8.28
CA ALA A 396 0.84 6.21 -8.21
C ALA A 396 1.08 5.15 -9.29
N VAL A 397 0.63 3.92 -9.04
CA VAL A 397 0.79 2.79 -9.98
C VAL A 397 -0.43 1.89 -10.01
N HIS A 398 -0.60 1.13 -11.09
CA HIS A 398 -1.55 0.02 -11.20
C HIS A 398 -1.17 -0.96 -12.32
N SER A 399 -1.82 -2.11 -12.34
CA SER A 399 -1.56 -3.17 -13.32
C SER A 399 -2.46 -3.02 -14.55
N VAL A 400 -1.89 -3.00 -15.76
CA VAL A 400 -2.65 -2.83 -17.01
C VAL A 400 -2.31 -3.93 -18.03
N ASN A 401 -3.24 -4.20 -18.94
CA ASN A 401 -2.96 -4.99 -20.14
C ASN A 401 -1.91 -4.27 -21.01
N THR A 402 -1.13 -5.06 -21.75
CA THR A 402 -0.09 -4.53 -22.65
C THR A 402 -0.27 -5.05 -24.06
N ALA A 403 0.18 -4.27 -25.04
CA ALA A 403 0.11 -4.65 -26.46
C ALA A 403 0.93 -5.91 -26.77
N ALA A 404 2.03 -6.14 -26.02
CA ALA A 404 2.86 -7.33 -26.14
C ALA A 404 2.21 -8.62 -25.57
N GLY A 405 1.05 -8.50 -24.92
CA GLY A 405 0.46 -9.57 -24.12
C GLY A 405 1.18 -9.75 -22.79
N GLY A 406 0.48 -10.27 -21.78
CA GLY A 406 0.96 -10.25 -20.40
C GLY A 406 0.51 -8.99 -19.66
N GLY A 407 1.20 -8.67 -18.55
CA GLY A 407 0.84 -7.56 -17.66
C GLY A 407 1.98 -6.58 -17.45
N GLY A 408 1.64 -5.28 -17.42
CA GLY A 408 2.59 -4.20 -17.20
C GLY A 408 2.23 -3.33 -16.01
N VAL A 409 3.24 -2.72 -15.40
CA VAL A 409 3.06 -1.73 -14.34
C VAL A 409 2.93 -0.36 -14.98
N ARG A 410 1.72 0.19 -15.00
CA ARG A 410 1.48 1.58 -15.37
C ARG A 410 1.75 2.46 -14.15
N TRP A 411 2.59 3.47 -14.33
CA TRP A 411 3.00 4.40 -13.28
C TRP A 411 2.83 5.85 -13.74
N TYR A 412 2.61 6.73 -12.75
CA TYR A 412 2.36 8.15 -12.95
C TYR A 412 3.17 8.97 -11.95
N GLU A 413 3.71 10.10 -12.39
CA GLU A 413 4.04 11.23 -11.52
C GLU A 413 3.08 12.37 -11.85
N PHE A 414 2.29 12.77 -10.86
CA PHE A 414 1.51 14.01 -10.87
C PHE A 414 2.27 15.08 -10.09
N ARG A 415 2.12 16.34 -10.50
CA ARG A 415 2.67 17.49 -9.79
C ARG A 415 1.55 18.40 -9.31
N LEU A 416 1.66 18.91 -8.08
CA LEU A 416 0.70 19.88 -7.57
C LEU A 416 1.05 21.28 -8.05
N ASN A 417 0.06 22.00 -8.57
CA ASN A 417 0.20 23.43 -8.85
C ASN A 417 0.09 24.26 -7.55
N ASP A 418 0.20 25.59 -7.67
CA ASP A 418 0.18 26.48 -6.50
C ASP A 418 -1.11 26.42 -5.68
N SER A 419 -2.22 26.05 -6.32
CA SER A 419 -3.53 25.85 -5.71
C SER A 419 -3.74 24.42 -5.20
N GLY A 420 -2.70 23.57 -5.21
CA GLY A 420 -2.76 22.19 -4.73
C GLY A 420 -3.56 21.24 -5.64
N HIS A 421 -3.77 21.58 -6.91
CA HIS A 421 -4.38 20.64 -7.87
C HIS A 421 -3.32 19.76 -8.53
N PRO A 422 -3.50 18.43 -8.57
CA PRO A 422 -2.61 17.56 -9.31
C PRO A 422 -2.81 17.69 -10.82
N ALA A 423 -1.72 17.64 -11.56
CA ALA A 423 -1.69 17.52 -13.02
C ALA A 423 -0.64 16.48 -13.42
N LEU A 424 -0.89 15.73 -14.50
CA LEU A 424 0.06 14.73 -14.97
C LEU A 424 1.37 15.41 -15.40
N HIS A 425 2.50 14.96 -14.86
CA HIS A 425 3.82 15.37 -15.29
C HIS A 425 4.46 14.35 -16.23
N GLN A 426 4.38 13.07 -15.87
CA GLN A 426 4.86 11.97 -16.71
C GLN A 426 4.17 10.66 -16.35
N GLN A 427 4.21 9.72 -17.28
CA GLN A 427 3.65 8.38 -17.14
C GLN A 427 4.42 7.40 -18.01
N GLY A 428 4.35 6.12 -17.65
CA GLY A 428 4.87 5.02 -18.46
C GLY A 428 4.24 3.70 -18.04
N THR A 429 4.22 2.72 -18.94
CA THR A 429 3.93 1.32 -18.64
C THR A 429 5.24 0.54 -18.74
N TYR A 430 5.74 0.04 -17.61
CA TYR A 430 6.83 -0.93 -17.63
C TYR A 430 6.26 -2.30 -18.01
N ALA A 431 6.32 -2.57 -19.31
CA ALA A 431 5.66 -3.70 -19.96
C ALA A 431 6.58 -4.93 -19.97
N PRO A 432 6.11 -6.08 -20.48
CA PRO A 432 6.97 -7.22 -20.75
C PRO A 432 8.17 -6.83 -21.60
N VAL A 433 9.36 -7.01 -21.03
CA VAL A 433 10.62 -6.67 -21.69
C VAL A 433 11.20 -7.89 -22.39
N ALA A 434 11.68 -7.72 -23.63
CA ALA A 434 12.38 -8.79 -24.33
C ALA A 434 13.68 -9.19 -23.59
N PRO A 435 14.09 -10.47 -23.59
CA PRO A 435 13.45 -11.63 -24.22
C PRO A 435 12.38 -12.31 -23.36
N LEU A 436 12.03 -11.74 -22.20
CA LEU A 436 11.10 -12.32 -21.22
C LEU A 436 9.62 -12.09 -21.59
N ALA A 437 9.30 -11.73 -22.82
CA ALA A 437 7.93 -11.46 -23.26
C ALA A 437 7.29 -12.74 -23.88
N PRO A 438 6.02 -13.06 -23.56
CA PRO A 438 5.17 -12.37 -22.59
C PRO A 438 5.52 -12.75 -21.14
N SER A 439 5.62 -11.75 -20.26
CA SER A 439 5.70 -11.90 -18.80
C SER A 439 4.65 -11.03 -18.14
N PHE A 440 4.51 -11.15 -16.82
CA PHE A 440 3.61 -10.33 -16.04
C PHE A 440 4.41 -9.55 -15.00
N ARG A 441 4.14 -8.25 -14.92
CA ARG A 441 4.51 -7.37 -13.83
C ARG A 441 3.23 -6.78 -13.26
N TRP A 442 2.90 -7.10 -12.02
CA TRP A 442 1.65 -6.71 -11.38
C TRP A 442 1.85 -6.56 -9.87
N MET A 443 0.81 -6.10 -9.14
CA MET A 443 0.90 -5.85 -7.69
C MET A 443 2.07 -4.93 -7.32
N ALA A 444 2.13 -3.78 -7.98
CA ALA A 444 3.22 -2.84 -7.80
C ALA A 444 3.00 -1.89 -6.62
N SER A 445 4.09 -1.42 -6.03
CA SER A 445 4.09 -0.36 -5.02
C SER A 445 5.21 0.64 -5.31
N PRO A 446 4.93 1.95 -5.40
CA PRO A 446 5.94 2.97 -5.70
C PRO A 446 6.42 3.71 -4.44
N ALA A 447 7.65 4.21 -4.50
CA ALA A 447 8.18 5.19 -3.55
C ALA A 447 9.07 6.22 -4.27
N ILE A 448 9.26 7.38 -3.66
CA ILE A 448 10.11 8.46 -4.19
C ILE A 448 11.01 9.01 -3.08
N ASP A 449 12.32 9.01 -3.35
CA ASP A 449 13.32 9.44 -2.38
C ASP A 449 13.54 10.96 -2.33
N LYS A 450 14.43 11.42 -1.43
CA LYS A 450 14.83 12.83 -1.32
C LYS A 450 15.49 13.43 -2.55
N PHE A 451 16.02 12.61 -3.45
CA PHE A 451 16.65 13.06 -4.69
C PHE A 451 15.66 13.08 -5.86
N GLY A 452 14.43 12.60 -5.68
CA GLY A 452 13.42 12.48 -6.73
C GLY A 452 13.60 11.23 -7.58
N ASN A 453 14.35 10.24 -7.10
CA ASN A 453 14.39 8.93 -7.72
C ASN A 453 13.08 8.21 -7.41
N ILE A 454 12.48 7.59 -8.42
CA ILE A 454 11.26 6.81 -8.27
C ILE A 454 11.63 5.34 -8.36
N GLY A 455 11.31 4.58 -7.31
CA GLY A 455 11.49 3.13 -7.25
C GLY A 455 10.15 2.42 -7.16
N ILE A 456 10.04 1.29 -7.85
CA ILE A 456 8.80 0.51 -7.93
C ILE A 456 9.15 -0.96 -7.75
N GLY A 457 8.65 -1.56 -6.68
CA GLY A 457 8.66 -3.01 -6.47
C GLY A 457 7.37 -3.63 -7.00
N TYR A 458 7.44 -4.84 -7.54
CA TYR A 458 6.28 -5.56 -8.08
C TYR A 458 6.51 -7.07 -8.09
N SER A 459 5.40 -7.80 -8.20
CA SER A 459 5.38 -9.22 -8.54
C SER A 459 5.76 -9.42 -10.00
N PHE A 460 6.59 -10.44 -10.26
CA PHE A 460 7.03 -10.86 -11.59
C PHE A 460 6.71 -12.35 -11.79
N GLY A 461 6.29 -12.74 -12.99
CA GLY A 461 6.00 -14.15 -13.30
C GLY A 461 5.42 -14.35 -14.69
N GLY A 462 4.81 -15.52 -14.88
CA GLY A 462 4.34 -15.98 -16.18
C GLY A 462 5.24 -17.07 -16.74
N THR A 463 4.66 -18.13 -17.30
CA THR A 463 5.41 -19.28 -17.86
C THR A 463 6.48 -18.81 -18.86
N PRO A 464 7.76 -19.22 -18.70
CA PRO A 464 8.24 -20.33 -17.86
C PRO A 464 8.67 -19.95 -16.43
N HIS A 465 8.44 -18.72 -15.97
CA HIS A 465 8.87 -18.22 -14.67
C HIS A 465 7.79 -18.37 -13.60
N PHE A 466 8.18 -18.88 -12.42
CA PHE A 466 7.35 -18.81 -11.22
C PHE A 466 7.26 -17.39 -10.69
N ALA A 467 6.23 -17.12 -9.88
CA ALA A 467 6.01 -15.82 -9.30
C ALA A 467 7.09 -15.48 -8.25
N GLY A 468 7.78 -14.36 -8.48
CA GLY A 468 8.82 -13.80 -7.64
C GLY A 468 8.74 -12.28 -7.60
N GLN A 469 9.82 -11.62 -7.18
CA GLN A 469 9.83 -10.18 -6.90
C GLN A 469 10.93 -9.47 -7.65
N ARG A 470 10.58 -8.33 -8.23
CA ARG A 470 11.51 -7.47 -8.96
C ARG A 470 11.31 -6.01 -8.59
N PHE A 471 12.35 -5.23 -8.86
CA PHE A 471 12.40 -3.79 -8.58
C PHE A 471 12.94 -3.06 -9.79
N ALA A 472 12.27 -2.00 -10.22
CA ALA A 472 12.76 -1.09 -11.26
C ALA A 472 12.67 0.35 -10.78
N GLY A 473 13.34 1.26 -11.48
CA GLY A 473 13.28 2.66 -11.10
C GLY A 473 13.84 3.61 -12.14
N ARG A 474 13.72 4.89 -11.81
CA ARG A 474 14.28 6.00 -12.57
C ARG A 474 14.92 7.03 -11.66
N ILE A 475 15.87 7.76 -12.23
CA ILE A 475 16.45 8.97 -11.65
C ILE A 475 15.92 10.21 -12.39
N PRO A 476 15.98 11.43 -11.79
CA PRO A 476 15.46 12.64 -12.44
C PRO A 476 16.00 12.92 -13.84
N GLY A 477 17.24 12.51 -14.15
CA GLY A 477 17.88 12.68 -15.45
C GLY A 477 17.51 11.64 -16.52
N ASP A 478 16.59 10.71 -16.23
CA ASP A 478 16.06 9.79 -17.24
C ASP A 478 15.03 10.49 -18.14
N PRO A 479 14.89 10.08 -19.42
CA PRO A 479 13.78 10.51 -20.26
C PRO A 479 12.44 10.35 -19.55
N LEU A 480 11.52 11.30 -19.76
CA LEU A 480 10.21 11.25 -19.12
C LEU A 480 9.47 9.97 -19.50
N GLY A 481 8.79 9.36 -18.52
CA GLY A 481 8.05 8.11 -18.73
C GLY A 481 8.90 6.85 -18.85
N VAL A 482 10.23 6.94 -18.71
CA VAL A 482 11.14 5.78 -18.79
C VAL A 482 11.69 5.42 -17.40
N LEU A 483 11.57 4.14 -17.04
CA LEU A 483 12.33 3.52 -15.95
C LEU A 483 13.74 3.20 -16.47
N GLY A 484 14.66 4.13 -16.28
CA GLY A 484 16.00 4.11 -16.90
C GLY A 484 16.97 3.10 -16.30
N LEU A 485 16.70 2.56 -15.11
CA LEU A 485 17.54 1.57 -14.44
C LEU A 485 17.17 0.16 -14.88
N ARG A 486 18.17 -0.71 -15.03
CA ARG A 486 17.93 -2.13 -15.21
C ARG A 486 17.16 -2.69 -14.01
N GLU A 487 16.25 -3.61 -14.31
CA GLU A 487 15.47 -4.34 -13.32
C GLU A 487 16.41 -5.13 -12.39
N THR A 488 16.12 -5.07 -11.09
CA THR A 488 16.80 -5.85 -10.05
C THR A 488 15.89 -7.00 -9.65
N VAL A 489 16.42 -8.23 -9.64
CA VAL A 489 15.72 -9.39 -9.08
C VAL A 489 15.93 -9.39 -7.58
N LEU A 490 14.84 -9.30 -6.80
CA LEU A 490 14.90 -9.45 -5.35
C LEU A 490 14.93 -10.92 -4.96
N VAL A 491 14.03 -11.70 -5.56
CA VAL A 491 13.95 -13.15 -5.39
C VAL A 491 13.22 -13.76 -6.59
N GLU A 492 13.72 -14.89 -7.08
CA GLU A 492 13.01 -15.70 -8.08
C GLU A 492 12.02 -16.65 -7.37
N GLY A 493 10.86 -16.88 -7.98
CA GLY A 493 9.96 -17.93 -7.54
C GLY A 493 10.51 -19.32 -7.89
N GLU A 494 10.15 -20.32 -7.10
CA GLU A 494 10.63 -21.70 -7.25
C GLU A 494 9.50 -22.73 -7.32
N ALA A 495 8.24 -22.32 -7.09
CA ALA A 495 7.07 -23.19 -7.16
C ALA A 495 5.81 -22.40 -7.56
N ALA A 496 4.77 -23.13 -7.99
CA ALA A 496 3.47 -22.57 -8.32
C ALA A 496 2.53 -22.57 -7.10
N GLN A 497 1.72 -21.53 -6.98
CA GLN A 497 0.64 -21.51 -5.99
C GLN A 497 -0.54 -22.30 -6.51
N THR A 498 -0.79 -23.45 -5.87
CA THR A 498 -1.85 -24.40 -6.27
C THR A 498 -3.06 -24.39 -5.34
N THR A 499 -2.92 -23.79 -4.15
CA THR A 499 -3.95 -23.82 -3.10
C THR A 499 -5.06 -22.77 -3.27
N THR A 500 -4.80 -21.69 -4.01
CA THR A 500 -5.77 -20.63 -4.33
C THR A 500 -5.34 -19.81 -5.54
N LEU A 501 -6.28 -19.14 -6.20
CA LEU A 501 -5.97 -18.12 -7.22
C LEU A 501 -5.51 -16.79 -6.61
N ARG A 502 -5.89 -16.51 -5.36
CA ARG A 502 -5.57 -15.25 -4.68
C ARG A 502 -4.09 -15.22 -4.34
N TRP A 503 -3.32 -14.46 -5.11
CA TRP A 503 -1.87 -14.27 -4.92
C TRP A 503 -1.62 -13.41 -3.68
N GLU A 504 -1.77 -12.11 -3.84
CA GLU A 504 -1.79 -11.10 -2.80
C GLU A 504 -2.73 -9.98 -3.27
N ASP A 505 -3.20 -9.15 -2.35
CA ASP A 505 -3.99 -7.98 -2.72
C ASP A 505 -3.12 -6.72 -2.88
N TYR A 506 -1.98 -6.68 -2.20
CA TYR A 506 -1.09 -5.54 -2.18
C TYR A 506 0.31 -5.93 -1.70
N THR A 507 1.27 -5.14 -2.19
CA THR A 507 2.66 -5.12 -1.78
C THR A 507 3.01 -3.74 -1.23
N GLN A 508 4.18 -3.61 -0.59
CA GLN A 508 4.50 -2.35 0.07
C GLN A 508 5.95 -1.95 -0.13
N THR A 509 6.14 -0.75 -0.68
CA THR A 509 7.39 0.00 -0.56
C THR A 509 7.35 0.99 0.62
N ALA A 510 8.51 1.31 1.19
CA ALA A 510 8.65 2.32 2.23
C ALA A 510 10.02 2.99 2.17
N VAL A 511 10.07 4.32 2.27
CA VAL A 511 11.33 5.07 2.37
C VAL A 511 11.87 4.96 3.79
N ASP A 512 13.16 4.70 3.89
CA ASP A 512 13.90 4.68 5.15
C ASP A 512 13.98 6.10 5.76
N PRO A 513 13.41 6.34 6.96
CA PRO A 513 13.43 7.67 7.55
C PRO A 513 14.82 8.10 8.05
N SER A 514 15.79 7.19 8.13
CA SER A 514 17.15 7.48 8.62
C SER A 514 18.01 8.20 7.58
N ASP A 515 17.92 7.80 6.31
CA ASP A 515 18.68 8.39 5.21
C ASP A 515 17.81 9.10 4.16
N ASP A 516 16.48 8.90 4.22
CA ASP A 516 15.49 9.49 3.34
C ASP A 516 15.73 9.16 1.85
N CYS A 517 16.46 8.05 1.58
CA CYS A 517 16.73 7.56 0.22
C CYS A 517 16.79 6.05 0.00
N THR A 518 17.01 5.23 1.03
CA THR A 518 16.88 3.78 0.88
C THR A 518 15.39 3.42 0.76
N ILE A 519 15.02 2.68 -0.28
CA ILE A 519 13.65 2.21 -0.50
C ILE A 519 13.58 0.74 -0.12
N TRP A 520 12.72 0.41 0.83
CA TRP A 520 12.40 -0.96 1.22
C TRP A 520 11.22 -1.46 0.39
N TYR A 521 11.17 -2.77 0.12
CA TYR A 521 10.07 -3.43 -0.58
C TYR A 521 9.80 -4.80 0.04
N VAL A 522 8.52 -5.17 0.08
CA VAL A 522 8.06 -6.54 0.38
C VAL A 522 6.92 -6.93 -0.56
N GLY A 523 6.93 -8.18 -0.99
CA GLY A 523 5.81 -8.86 -1.61
C GLY A 523 5.94 -10.38 -1.46
N ASP A 524 5.13 -11.11 -2.21
CA ASP A 524 5.13 -12.58 -2.20
C ASP A 524 6.11 -13.22 -3.18
N TYR A 525 6.52 -14.44 -2.85
CA TYR A 525 7.11 -15.41 -3.76
C TYR A 525 6.85 -16.82 -3.21
N LEU A 526 7.09 -17.86 -4.00
CA LEU A 526 7.04 -19.24 -3.50
C LEU A 526 8.42 -19.87 -3.50
N LYS A 527 8.80 -20.45 -2.34
CA LYS A 527 9.94 -21.35 -2.21
C LYS A 527 9.59 -22.72 -2.79
N LYS A 528 10.61 -23.47 -3.17
CA LYS A 528 10.46 -24.88 -3.52
C LYS A 528 9.80 -25.64 -2.36
N ASP A 529 8.86 -26.52 -2.71
CA ASP A 529 8.13 -27.40 -1.78
C ASP A 529 7.26 -26.67 -0.72
N ALA A 530 7.15 -25.33 -0.77
CA ALA A 530 6.27 -24.59 0.12
C ALA A 530 4.79 -24.81 -0.24
N THR A 531 3.96 -25.00 0.78
CA THR A 531 2.51 -25.23 0.62
C THR A 531 1.69 -23.94 0.66
N ALA A 532 2.35 -22.81 0.92
CA ALA A 532 1.77 -21.47 1.01
C ALA A 532 2.81 -20.41 0.60
N TYR A 533 2.39 -19.15 0.47
CA TYR A 533 3.29 -18.04 0.12
C TYR A 533 4.44 -17.88 1.11
N SER A 534 5.54 -17.34 0.59
CA SER A 534 6.64 -16.75 1.35
C SER A 534 6.73 -15.27 1.05
N THR A 535 7.31 -14.49 1.94
CA THR A 535 7.56 -13.06 1.68
C THR A 535 9.07 -12.81 1.74
N ARG A 536 9.53 -11.82 0.99
CA ARG A 536 10.94 -11.41 0.98
C ARG A 536 11.01 -9.91 1.16
N ILE A 537 11.84 -9.43 2.07
CA ILE A 537 12.07 -8.01 2.30
C ILE A 537 13.42 -7.64 1.70
N GLY A 538 13.45 -6.60 0.86
CA GLY A 538 14.65 -6.06 0.25
C GLY A 538 14.81 -4.56 0.47
N ALA A 539 16.05 -4.08 0.56
CA ALA A 539 16.38 -2.65 0.61
C ALA A 539 17.19 -2.24 -0.62
N PHE A 540 16.79 -1.15 -1.26
CA PHE A 540 17.33 -0.69 -2.53
C PHE A 540 17.88 0.72 -2.41
N ARG A 541 19.12 0.94 -2.91
CA ARG A 541 19.75 2.26 -2.97
C ARG A 541 20.03 2.68 -4.41
N PHE A 542 19.52 3.86 -4.76
CA PHE A 542 19.83 4.50 -6.04
C PHE A 542 21.25 5.10 -6.02
N PRO A 543 21.88 5.29 -7.20
CA PRO A 543 23.14 6.00 -7.29
C PRO A 543 23.08 7.37 -6.58
N GLY A 544 24.05 7.65 -5.71
CA GLY A 544 24.10 8.88 -4.92
C GLY A 544 23.45 8.80 -3.53
N CYS A 545 22.68 7.74 -3.23
CA CYS A 545 22.20 7.47 -1.88
C CYS A 545 23.33 6.90 -1.01
N THR A 546 23.85 7.73 -0.10
CA THR A 546 24.86 7.37 0.91
C THR A 546 24.21 7.39 2.29
N PRO A 547 24.39 6.34 3.13
CA PRO A 547 23.80 6.26 4.46
C PRO A 547 24.38 7.25 5.46
#